data_AF-A0A2E9TWN0-F1
#
_entry.id   AF-A0A2E9TWN0-F1
#
_cell.length_a   1.000
_cell.length_b   1.000
_cell.length_c   1.000
_cell.angle_alpha   90.00
_cell.angle_beta   90.00
_cell.angle_gamma   90.00
#
_symmetry.space_group_name_H-M   'P 1'
#
loop_
_entity.id
_entity.type
_entity.pdbx_description
1 polymer ?
#
loop_
_entity_poly.entity_id
_entity_poly.type
_entity_poly.pdbx_seq_one_letter_code
_entity_poly.pdbx_strand_id
1 'polypeptide(L)'
;MIIICGKAILTTIAFFFLSSSVYLFNDSIDKENDKNHPTKRYRPIAQGKISVSLAHTSAITLCAIGIFIGFIINGSVGLIGILYIVLNVSYSLVFKNLVLFDVMVIATGFVLRAVAGSSAINNASIHFNNQLQNLNLTISPWLYVVTALGALFLALAKRRGELITFQHIDQEKSRKTLNYYTVPLLDMMISIIATATMTAYTLYTFSYHSPKTNIPSDNSMMVTIPFVFYGIFRYLYLIHTKKSGENPEDILISDVPLIITVVSWLLTASTVLIWGRLNI
;
A
#
# COMPACT_ATOMS: atom_id res chain seq x y z
N MET A 1 2.91 -5.01 -25.97
CA MET A 1 3.53 -4.19 -24.90
C MET A 1 2.73 -2.91 -24.62
N ILE A 2 2.46 -2.07 -25.63
CA ILE A 2 1.73 -0.79 -25.49
C ILE A 2 0.37 -0.96 -24.78
N ILE A 3 -0.42 -1.98 -25.14
CA ILE A 3 -1.73 -2.24 -24.50
C ILE A 3 -1.58 -2.57 -23.01
N ILE A 4 -0.55 -3.33 -22.62
CA ILE A 4 -0.32 -3.71 -21.21
C ILE A 4 0.07 -2.48 -20.40
N CYS A 5 1.03 -1.70 -20.90
CA CYS A 5 1.43 -0.45 -20.28
C CYS A 5 0.25 0.52 -20.17
N GLY A 6 -0.57 0.64 -21.22
CA GLY A 6 -1.78 1.46 -21.22
C GLY A 6 -2.78 1.03 -20.14
N LYS A 7 -3.06 -0.27 -20.01
CA LYS A 7 -3.94 -0.80 -18.94
C LYS A 7 -3.37 -0.54 -17.55
N ALA A 8 -2.06 -0.71 -17.34
CA ALA A 8 -1.41 -0.45 -16.07
C ALA A 8 -1.47 1.05 -15.70
N ILE A 9 -1.21 1.94 -16.65
CA ILE A 9 -1.32 3.39 -16.46
C ILE A 9 -2.77 3.79 -16.16
N LEU A 10 -3.74 3.32 -16.94
CA LEU A 10 -5.15 3.61 -16.70
C LEU A 10 -5.63 3.09 -15.35
N THR A 11 -5.18 1.91 -14.92
CA THR A 11 -5.48 1.38 -13.59
C THR A 11 -4.88 2.26 -12.49
N THR A 12 -3.65 2.74 -12.69
CA THR A 12 -3.00 3.68 -11.77
C THR A 12 -3.80 4.98 -11.66
N ILE A 13 -4.23 5.55 -12.79
CA ILE A 13 -5.07 6.76 -12.84
C ILE A 13 -6.42 6.51 -12.14
N ALA A 14 -7.07 5.38 -12.40
CA ALA A 14 -8.32 5.01 -11.75
C ALA A 14 -8.16 4.99 -10.22
N PHE A 15 -7.16 4.27 -9.71
CA PHE A 15 -6.90 4.18 -8.27
C PHE A 15 -6.39 5.49 -7.66
N PHE A 16 -5.75 6.35 -8.44
CA PHE A 16 -5.42 7.71 -8.02
C PHE A 16 -6.69 8.53 -7.74
N PHE A 17 -7.69 8.48 -8.64
CA PHE A 17 -8.98 9.14 -8.40
C PHE A 17 -9.75 8.51 -7.24
N LEU A 18 -9.81 7.18 -7.15
CA LEU A 18 -10.45 6.49 -6.03
C LEU A 18 -9.80 6.85 -4.69
N SER A 19 -8.47 6.87 -4.63
CA SER A 19 -7.75 7.24 -3.40
C SER A 19 -7.96 8.71 -3.05
N SER A 20 -7.92 9.61 -4.03
CA SER A 20 -8.18 11.04 -3.82
C SER A 20 -9.59 11.29 -3.29
N SER A 21 -10.58 10.57 -3.83
CA SER A 21 -11.96 10.59 -3.35
C SER A 21 -12.06 10.20 -1.87
N VAL A 22 -11.42 9.08 -1.49
CA VAL A 22 -11.38 8.60 -0.10
C VAL A 22 -10.74 9.64 0.82
N TYR A 23 -9.61 10.25 0.41
CA TYR A 23 -8.95 11.27 1.24
C TYR A 23 -9.82 12.50 1.44
N LEU A 24 -10.45 13.02 0.38
CA LEU A 24 -11.36 14.16 0.47
C LEU A 24 -12.56 13.89 1.38
N PHE A 25 -13.14 12.68 1.27
CA PHE A 25 -14.24 12.26 2.13
C PHE A 25 -13.80 12.05 3.59
N ASN A 26 -12.61 11.48 3.82
CA ASN A 26 -12.12 11.28 5.17
C ASN A 26 -11.78 12.61 5.85
N ASP A 27 -11.08 13.50 5.15
CA ASP A 27 -10.70 14.81 5.68
C ASP A 27 -11.92 15.73 5.93
N SER A 28 -13.02 15.55 5.19
CA SER A 28 -14.27 16.26 5.46
C SER A 28 -14.97 15.79 6.74
N ILE A 29 -14.96 14.48 7.00
CA ILE A 29 -15.49 13.88 8.24
C ILE A 29 -14.61 14.27 9.44
N ASP A 30 -13.30 14.21 9.28
CA ASP A 30 -12.34 14.45 10.37
C ASP A 30 -12.06 15.95 10.60
N LYS A 31 -12.70 16.86 9.85
CA LYS A 31 -12.47 18.32 9.86
C LYS A 31 -12.33 18.93 11.26
N GLU A 32 -13.28 18.68 12.15
CA GLU A 32 -13.28 19.30 13.49
C GLU A 32 -12.19 18.71 14.40
N ASN A 33 -11.88 17.42 14.25
CA ASN A 33 -10.76 16.79 14.95
C ASN A 33 -9.41 17.32 14.41
N ASP A 34 -9.28 17.44 13.10
CA ASP A 34 -8.06 17.89 12.43
C ASP A 34 -7.71 19.34 12.78
N LYS A 35 -8.70 20.22 12.98
CA LYS A 35 -8.46 21.59 13.47
C LYS A 35 -7.69 21.65 14.78
N ASN A 36 -7.88 20.66 15.65
CA ASN A 36 -7.27 20.59 16.98
C ASN A 36 -5.92 19.86 16.97
N HIS A 37 -5.49 19.30 15.84
CA HIS A 37 -4.27 18.52 15.71
C HIS A 37 -3.04 19.41 15.45
N PRO A 38 -1.86 19.14 16.04
CA PRO A 38 -0.65 19.96 15.86
C PRO A 38 -0.25 20.19 14.40
N THR A 39 -0.25 19.13 13.60
CA THR A 39 0.10 19.16 12.17
C THR A 39 -1.11 19.12 11.23
N LYS A 40 -2.15 18.32 11.51
CA LYS A 40 -3.33 18.19 10.61
C LYS A 40 -4.23 19.43 10.56
N ARG A 41 -4.06 20.38 11.49
CA ARG A 41 -4.74 21.70 11.42
C ARG A 41 -4.43 22.49 10.16
N TYR A 42 -3.33 22.18 9.48
CA TYR A 42 -2.92 22.84 8.24
C TYR A 42 -3.57 22.25 6.99
N ARG A 43 -4.36 21.18 7.12
CA ARG A 43 -5.11 20.60 5.99
C ARG A 43 -6.10 21.61 5.40
N PRO A 44 -6.24 21.70 4.06
CA PRO A 44 -7.09 22.71 3.42
C PRO A 44 -8.55 22.71 3.89
N ILE A 45 -9.13 21.52 4.14
CA ILE A 45 -10.52 21.39 4.62
C ILE A 45 -10.65 21.83 6.09
N ALA A 46 -9.69 21.46 6.95
CA ALA A 46 -9.64 21.89 8.34
C ALA A 46 -9.49 23.42 8.47
N GLN A 47 -8.69 24.04 7.60
CA GLN A 47 -8.52 25.49 7.51
C GLN A 47 -9.70 26.22 6.86
N GLY A 48 -10.67 25.49 6.30
CA GLY A 48 -11.79 26.09 5.56
C GLY A 48 -11.42 26.67 4.18
N LYS A 49 -10.20 26.42 3.68
CA LYS A 49 -9.79 26.80 2.31
C LYS A 49 -10.57 26.03 1.24
N ILE A 50 -10.99 24.82 1.57
CA ILE A 50 -11.91 24.00 0.77
C ILE A 50 -13.18 23.81 1.58
N SER A 51 -14.34 24.15 1.01
CA SER A 51 -15.63 23.94 1.68
C SER A 51 -15.99 22.45 1.74
N VAL A 52 -16.72 22.04 2.77
CA VAL A 52 -17.16 20.64 2.95
C VAL A 52 -18.02 20.18 1.77
N SER A 53 -18.87 21.06 1.24
CA SER A 53 -19.69 20.77 0.06
C SER A 53 -18.81 20.48 -1.17
N LEU A 54 -17.80 21.32 -1.43
CA LEU A 54 -16.87 21.11 -2.55
C LEU A 54 -16.04 19.83 -2.37
N ALA A 55 -15.63 19.51 -1.14
CA ALA A 55 -14.92 18.27 -0.84
C ALA A 55 -15.79 17.04 -1.15
N HIS A 56 -17.07 17.04 -0.74
CA HIS A 56 -18.00 15.94 -1.02
C HIS A 56 -18.33 15.80 -2.51
N THR A 57 -18.62 16.89 -3.20
CA THR A 57 -18.91 16.83 -4.65
C THR A 57 -17.70 16.33 -5.43
N SER A 58 -16.50 16.85 -5.12
CA SER A 58 -15.25 16.38 -5.73
C SER A 58 -14.98 14.91 -5.41
N ALA A 59 -15.22 14.47 -4.17
CA ALA A 59 -15.06 13.07 -3.79
C ALA A 59 -16.00 12.16 -4.59
N ILE A 60 -17.28 12.51 -4.73
CA ILE A 60 -18.25 11.73 -5.50
C ILE A 60 -17.86 11.69 -6.98
N THR A 61 -17.50 12.83 -7.58
CA THR A 61 -17.08 12.90 -8.98
C THR A 61 -15.84 12.05 -9.25
N LEU A 62 -14.80 12.17 -8.43
CA LEU A 62 -13.57 11.37 -8.57
C LEU A 62 -13.83 9.88 -8.35
N CYS A 63 -14.72 9.52 -7.42
CA CYS A 63 -15.15 8.14 -7.21
C CYS A 63 -15.80 7.57 -8.47
N ALA A 64 -16.78 8.29 -9.03
CA ALA A 64 -17.50 7.87 -10.23
C ALA A 64 -16.55 7.71 -11.43
N ILE A 65 -15.64 8.67 -11.65
CA ILE A 65 -14.63 8.59 -12.72
C ILE A 65 -13.70 7.39 -12.49
N GLY A 66 -13.18 7.20 -11.28
CA GLY A 66 -12.28 6.09 -10.96
C GLY A 66 -12.93 4.72 -11.21
N ILE A 67 -14.18 4.54 -10.77
CA ILE A 67 -14.95 3.30 -10.99
C ILE A 67 -15.21 3.10 -12.48
N PHE A 68 -15.62 4.16 -13.19
CA PHE A 68 -15.89 4.13 -14.63
C PHE A 68 -14.66 3.70 -15.44
N ILE A 69 -13.48 4.29 -15.16
CA ILE A 69 -12.21 3.87 -15.78
C ILE A 69 -11.92 2.39 -15.43
N GLY A 70 -12.19 1.97 -14.20
CA GLY A 70 -12.05 0.58 -13.77
C GLY A 70 -12.84 -0.39 -14.67
N PHE A 71 -14.12 -0.09 -14.94
CA PHE A 71 -14.97 -0.91 -15.81
C PHE A 71 -14.57 -0.85 -17.30
N ILE A 72 -14.00 0.27 -17.77
CA ILE A 72 -13.42 0.36 -19.11
C ILE A 72 -12.26 -0.63 -19.27
N ILE A 73 -11.44 -0.83 -18.23
CA ILE A 73 -10.31 -1.76 -18.27
C ILE A 73 -10.79 -3.21 -18.30
N ASN A 74 -11.62 -3.59 -17.31
CA ASN A 74 -12.44 -4.81 -17.28
C ASN A 74 -13.36 -4.84 -16.05
N GLY A 75 -14.37 -5.72 -16.07
CA GLY A 75 -15.33 -5.85 -14.97
C GLY A 75 -14.71 -6.17 -13.61
N SER A 76 -13.64 -6.96 -13.56
CA SER A 76 -12.96 -7.30 -12.31
C SER A 76 -12.28 -6.08 -11.66
N VAL A 77 -11.59 -5.24 -12.44
CA VAL A 77 -10.97 -4.00 -11.94
C VAL A 77 -12.03 -3.04 -11.42
N GLY A 78 -13.16 -2.90 -12.13
CA GLY A 78 -14.31 -2.10 -11.67
C GLY A 78 -14.87 -2.58 -10.32
N LEU A 79 -15.10 -3.90 -10.18
CA LEU A 79 -15.58 -4.50 -8.93
C LEU A 79 -14.57 -4.35 -7.78
N ILE A 80 -13.27 -4.51 -8.04
CA ILE A 80 -12.24 -4.28 -7.02
C ILE A 80 -12.22 -2.80 -6.61
N GLY A 81 -12.43 -1.87 -7.55
CA GLY A 81 -12.58 -0.45 -7.26
C GLY A 81 -13.76 -0.14 -6.33
N ILE A 82 -14.92 -0.77 -6.57
CA ILE A 82 -16.09 -0.66 -5.69
C ILE A 82 -15.76 -1.21 -4.29
N LEU A 83 -15.19 -2.42 -4.22
CA LEU A 83 -14.82 -3.04 -2.94
C LEU A 83 -13.82 -2.18 -2.17
N TYR A 84 -12.85 -1.58 -2.86
CA TYR A 84 -11.89 -0.65 -2.29
C TYR A 84 -12.59 0.58 -1.69
N ILE A 85 -13.56 1.19 -2.38
CA ILE A 85 -14.32 2.32 -1.84
C ILE A 85 -15.14 1.90 -0.62
N VAL A 86 -15.88 0.80 -0.70
CA VAL A 86 -16.67 0.27 0.43
C VAL A 86 -15.77 0.06 1.65
N LEU A 87 -14.63 -0.61 1.47
CA LEU A 87 -13.67 -0.85 2.54
C LEU A 87 -13.17 0.45 3.19
N ASN A 88 -12.81 1.46 2.38
CA ASN A 88 -12.30 2.73 2.90
C ASN A 88 -13.39 3.58 3.58
N VAL A 89 -14.62 3.58 3.06
CA VAL A 89 -15.76 4.26 3.70
C VAL A 89 -16.10 3.56 5.03
N SER A 90 -16.17 2.23 5.04
CA SER A 90 -16.37 1.45 6.28
C SER A 90 -15.25 1.69 7.30
N TYR A 91 -14.02 1.89 6.84
CA TYR A 91 -12.91 2.30 7.70
C TYR A 91 -13.15 3.68 8.34
N SER A 92 -13.44 4.69 7.52
CA SER A 92 -13.65 6.07 8.00
C SER A 92 -14.83 6.21 8.95
N LEU A 93 -15.87 5.37 8.82
CA LEU A 93 -17.07 5.43 9.65
C LEU A 93 -17.00 4.52 10.88
N VAL A 94 -16.47 3.30 10.73
CA VAL A 94 -16.57 2.23 11.76
C VAL A 94 -15.19 1.78 12.21
N PHE A 95 -14.39 1.20 11.31
CA PHE A 95 -13.22 0.42 11.72
C PHE A 95 -12.07 1.26 12.28
N LYS A 96 -12.01 2.56 11.99
CA LYS A 96 -11.00 3.45 12.60
C LYS A 96 -11.10 3.53 14.13
N ASN A 97 -12.21 3.10 14.72
CA ASN A 97 -12.48 3.10 16.16
C ASN A 97 -12.27 1.73 16.84
N LEU A 98 -11.92 0.69 16.08
CA LEU A 98 -11.70 -0.67 16.60
C LEU A 98 -10.20 -1.00 16.58
N VAL A 99 -9.69 -1.49 17.71
CA VAL A 99 -8.28 -1.90 17.88
C VAL A 99 -7.98 -3.06 16.93
N LEU A 100 -6.79 -3.05 16.32
CA LEU A 100 -6.28 -3.94 15.26
C LEU A 100 -7.03 -3.88 13.92
N PHE A 101 -8.35 -3.74 13.92
CA PHE A 101 -9.13 -3.61 12.69
C PHE A 101 -8.74 -2.35 11.90
N ASP A 102 -8.35 -1.28 12.58
CA ASP A 102 -7.91 -0.05 11.93
C ASP A 102 -6.67 -0.28 11.03
N VAL A 103 -5.69 -1.07 11.49
CA VAL A 103 -4.48 -1.39 10.70
C VAL A 103 -4.70 -2.53 9.70
N MET A 104 -5.55 -3.51 10.03
CA MET A 104 -5.88 -4.63 9.12
C MET A 104 -6.66 -4.15 7.89
N VAL A 105 -7.59 -3.20 8.06
CA VAL A 105 -8.35 -2.64 6.95
C VAL A 105 -7.43 -1.82 6.02
N ILE A 106 -6.48 -1.07 6.56
CA ILE A 106 -5.45 -0.39 5.76
C ILE A 106 -4.66 -1.41 4.94
N ALA A 107 -4.15 -2.48 5.57
CA ALA A 107 -3.41 -3.53 4.89
C ALA A 107 -4.23 -4.19 3.76
N THR A 108 -5.52 -4.45 4.02
CA THR A 108 -6.45 -5.00 3.02
C THR A 108 -6.61 -4.06 1.82
N GLY A 109 -6.66 -2.75 2.04
CA GLY A 109 -6.68 -1.76 0.97
C GLY A 109 -5.45 -1.84 0.05
N PHE A 110 -4.26 -2.09 0.57
CA PHE A 110 -3.06 -2.32 -0.23
C PHE A 110 -3.13 -3.62 -1.04
N VAL A 111 -3.66 -4.69 -0.45
CA VAL A 111 -3.87 -5.96 -1.17
C VAL A 111 -4.83 -5.76 -2.33
N LEU A 112 -5.95 -5.05 -2.14
CA LEU A 112 -6.92 -4.76 -3.22
C LEU A 112 -6.26 -4.02 -4.39
N ARG A 113 -5.37 -3.06 -4.13
CA ARG A 113 -4.62 -2.36 -5.19
C ARG A 113 -3.69 -3.31 -5.95
N ALA A 114 -3.00 -4.21 -5.25
CA ALA A 114 -2.16 -5.22 -5.89
C ALA A 114 -2.99 -6.19 -6.76
N VAL A 115 -4.16 -6.63 -6.26
CA VAL A 115 -5.09 -7.48 -7.02
C VAL A 115 -5.61 -6.75 -8.25
N ALA A 116 -5.99 -5.46 -8.13
CA ALA A 116 -6.45 -4.67 -9.27
C ALA A 116 -5.38 -4.53 -10.35
N GLY A 117 -4.14 -4.25 -9.97
CA GLY A 117 -3.00 -4.15 -10.90
C GLY A 117 -2.79 -5.44 -11.70
N SER A 118 -2.84 -6.60 -11.02
CA SER A 118 -2.75 -7.90 -11.72
C SER A 118 -3.97 -8.17 -12.58
N SER A 119 -5.18 -7.92 -12.07
CA SER A 119 -6.41 -8.13 -12.82
C SER A 119 -6.51 -7.24 -14.06
N ALA A 120 -5.86 -6.08 -14.08
CA ALA A 120 -5.81 -5.21 -15.25
C ALA A 120 -4.97 -5.80 -16.38
N ILE A 121 -3.85 -6.44 -16.06
CA ILE A 121 -2.90 -6.99 -17.05
C ILE A 121 -3.07 -8.49 -17.29
N ASN A 122 -3.91 -9.17 -16.49
CA ASN A 122 -4.15 -10.59 -16.65
C ASN A 122 -4.77 -10.88 -18.03
N ASN A 123 -4.45 -12.05 -18.60
CA ASN A 123 -4.83 -12.46 -19.95
C ASN A 123 -4.37 -11.50 -21.06
N ALA A 124 -3.30 -10.74 -20.82
CA ALA A 124 -2.75 -9.88 -21.86
C ALA A 124 -2.11 -10.72 -22.96
N SER A 125 -2.42 -10.40 -24.22
CA SER A 125 -1.77 -11.03 -25.36
C SER A 125 -0.65 -10.14 -25.88
N ILE A 126 0.52 -10.72 -26.13
CA ILE A 126 1.64 -10.05 -26.80
C ILE A 126 1.97 -10.78 -28.10
N HIS A 127 2.34 -10.01 -29.13
CA HIS A 127 2.96 -10.58 -30.32
C HIS A 127 4.46 -10.73 -30.05
N PHE A 128 4.96 -11.96 -30.10
CA PHE A 128 6.38 -12.29 -30.01
C PHE A 128 6.73 -13.21 -31.18
N ASN A 129 7.75 -12.87 -31.96
CA ASN A 129 8.13 -13.60 -33.20
C ASN A 129 6.93 -13.90 -34.14
N ASN A 130 6.10 -12.89 -34.41
CA ASN A 130 4.86 -13.00 -35.20
C ASN A 130 3.81 -14.00 -34.68
N GLN A 131 3.95 -14.54 -33.47
CA GLN A 131 2.94 -15.38 -32.83
C GLN A 131 2.26 -14.63 -31.67
N LEU A 132 0.95 -14.85 -31.53
CA LEU A 132 0.18 -14.31 -30.41
C LEU A 132 0.36 -15.20 -29.19
N GLN A 133 1.07 -14.70 -28.17
CA GLN A 133 1.25 -15.39 -26.90
C GLN A 133 0.34 -14.77 -25.84
N ASN A 134 -0.52 -15.58 -25.23
CA ASN A 134 -1.34 -15.16 -24.10
C ASN A 134 -0.54 -15.27 -22.81
N LEU A 135 -0.37 -14.16 -22.11
CA LEU A 135 0.32 -14.10 -20.83
C LEU A 135 -0.68 -14.33 -19.70
N ASN A 136 -0.47 -15.39 -18.93
CA ASN A 136 -1.17 -15.60 -17.67
C ASN A 136 -0.40 -14.91 -16.54
N LEU A 137 -0.71 -13.63 -16.31
CA LEU A 137 -0.06 -12.80 -15.29
C LEU A 137 -0.76 -12.91 -13.93
N THR A 138 -1.20 -14.13 -13.57
CA THR A 138 -1.74 -14.41 -12.24
C THR A 138 -0.68 -14.10 -11.18
N ILE A 139 -1.05 -13.31 -10.18
CA ILE A 139 -0.17 -13.02 -9.04
C ILE A 139 0.03 -14.29 -8.20
N SER A 140 1.28 -14.49 -7.75
CA SER A 140 1.62 -15.46 -6.71
C SER A 140 0.86 -15.14 -5.41
N PRO A 141 0.20 -16.12 -4.77
CA PRO A 141 -0.44 -15.92 -3.46
C PRO A 141 0.50 -15.31 -2.42
N TRP A 142 1.79 -15.62 -2.49
CA TRP A 142 2.80 -15.04 -1.61
C TRP A 142 2.94 -13.52 -1.75
N LEU A 143 2.74 -12.97 -2.95
CA LEU A 143 2.81 -11.52 -3.14
C LEU A 143 1.65 -10.81 -2.43
N TYR A 144 0.46 -11.44 -2.36
CA TYR A 144 -0.64 -10.91 -1.54
C TYR A 144 -0.27 -10.90 -0.06
N VAL A 145 0.34 -11.98 0.43
CA VAL A 145 0.79 -12.10 1.82
C VAL A 145 1.86 -11.05 2.13
N VAL A 146 2.90 -10.93 1.31
CA VAL A 146 3.97 -9.93 1.49
C VAL A 146 3.41 -8.52 1.43
N THR A 147 2.50 -8.23 0.50
CA THR A 147 1.83 -6.91 0.41
C THR A 147 1.03 -6.60 1.68
N ALA A 148 0.27 -7.57 2.19
CA ALA A 148 -0.51 -7.41 3.41
C ALA A 148 0.40 -7.17 4.62
N LEU A 149 1.44 -7.99 4.80
CA LEU A 149 2.37 -7.89 5.92
C LEU A 149 3.19 -6.59 5.87
N GLY A 150 3.70 -6.21 4.70
CA GLY A 150 4.42 -4.94 4.52
C GLY A 150 3.53 -3.72 4.78
N ALA A 151 2.28 -3.73 4.32
CA ALA A 151 1.33 -2.67 4.63
C ALA A 151 0.97 -2.61 6.12
N LEU A 152 0.79 -3.75 6.76
CA LEU A 152 0.53 -3.85 8.20
C LEU A 152 1.74 -3.36 9.01
N PHE A 153 2.96 -3.67 8.59
CA PHE A 153 4.20 -3.17 9.18
C PHE A 153 4.23 -1.64 9.20
N LEU A 154 3.98 -0.99 8.05
CA LEU A 154 3.95 0.47 7.94
C LEU A 154 2.78 1.08 8.74
N ALA A 155 1.62 0.43 8.76
CA ALA A 155 0.45 0.89 9.51
C ALA A 155 0.69 0.85 11.03
N LEU A 156 1.31 -0.21 11.55
CA LEU A 156 1.70 -0.32 12.95
C LEU A 156 2.79 0.67 13.33
N ALA A 157 3.81 0.84 12.47
CA ALA A 157 4.85 1.86 12.66
C ALA A 157 4.27 3.27 12.71
N LYS A 158 3.27 3.56 11.88
CA LYS A 158 2.51 4.81 11.93
C LYS A 158 1.80 4.99 13.27
N ARG A 159 1.10 3.96 13.77
CA ARG A 159 0.44 4.03 15.08
C ARG A 159 1.41 4.27 16.22
N ARG A 160 2.59 3.66 16.14
CA ARG A 160 3.68 3.90 17.10
C ARG A 160 4.16 5.35 17.05
N GLY A 161 4.38 5.88 15.85
CA GLY A 161 4.78 7.28 15.65
C GLY A 161 3.76 8.26 16.22
N GLU A 162 2.48 8.07 15.87
CA GLU A 162 1.38 8.88 16.41
C GLU A 162 1.36 8.81 17.95
N LEU A 163 1.51 7.63 18.55
CA LEU A 163 1.46 7.46 20.01
C LEU A 163 2.60 8.21 20.72
N ILE A 164 3.81 8.21 20.14
CA ILE A 164 4.95 8.97 20.67
C ILE A 164 4.73 10.48 20.52
N THR A 165 4.16 10.95 19.40
CA THR A 165 3.82 12.36 19.22
C THR A 165 2.79 12.84 20.25
N PHE A 166 1.78 12.02 20.53
CA PHE A 166 0.68 12.36 21.45
C PHE A 166 0.96 12.07 22.92
N GLN A 167 2.06 11.41 23.28
CA GLN A 167 2.49 11.30 24.68
C GLN A 167 2.80 12.68 25.32
N HIS A 168 3.04 13.71 24.50
CA HIS A 168 3.42 15.05 24.95
C HIS A 168 2.31 16.11 24.78
N ILE A 169 1.15 15.77 24.20
CA ILE A 169 0.07 16.72 23.88
C ILE A 169 -1.26 16.07 24.24
N ASP A 170 -2.12 16.77 25.01
CA ASP A 170 -3.44 16.34 25.52
C ASP A 170 -4.06 15.11 24.84
N GLN A 171 -4.21 14.03 25.60
CA GLN A 171 -4.75 12.74 25.15
C GLN A 171 -6.17 12.84 24.57
N GLU A 172 -6.96 13.85 24.97
CA GLU A 172 -8.33 14.05 24.46
C GLU A 172 -8.40 14.42 22.98
N LYS A 173 -7.29 14.90 22.39
CA LYS A 173 -7.22 15.27 20.96
C LYS A 173 -6.67 14.13 20.08
N SER A 174 -6.32 13.00 20.67
CA SER A 174 -5.84 11.80 19.97
C SER A 174 -6.98 10.93 19.48
N ARG A 175 -6.72 10.08 18.48
CA ARG A 175 -7.67 9.07 18.00
C ARG A 175 -8.03 8.12 19.16
N LYS A 176 -9.32 7.84 19.37
CA LYS A 176 -9.79 6.97 20.48
C LYS A 176 -9.12 5.60 20.57
N THR A 177 -8.73 5.01 19.44
CA THR A 177 -8.02 3.71 19.40
C THR A 177 -6.60 3.76 19.94
N LEU A 178 -5.94 4.92 19.87
CA LEU A 178 -4.56 5.07 20.34
C LEU A 178 -4.44 4.83 21.85
N ASN A 179 -5.51 5.10 22.61
CA ASN A 179 -5.55 4.92 24.07
C ASN A 179 -5.44 3.45 24.51
N TYR A 180 -5.68 2.50 23.60
CA TYR A 180 -5.57 1.06 23.90
C TYR A 180 -4.20 0.48 23.53
N TYR A 181 -3.35 1.25 22.86
CA TYR A 181 -2.00 0.81 22.50
C TYR A 181 -0.97 1.33 23.51
N THR A 182 0.13 0.59 23.63
CA THR A 182 1.34 1.04 24.33
C THR A 182 2.53 0.89 23.40
N VAL A 183 3.58 1.70 23.59
CA VAL A 183 4.82 1.59 22.78
C VAL A 183 5.38 0.16 22.80
N PRO A 184 5.53 -0.52 23.97
CA PRO A 184 6.05 -1.88 24.00
C PRO A 184 5.18 -2.90 23.25
N LEU A 185 3.86 -2.75 23.30
CA LEU A 185 2.94 -3.62 22.56
C LEU A 185 3.11 -3.43 21.05
N LEU A 186 3.19 -2.17 20.59
CA LEU A 186 3.40 -1.87 19.18
C LEU A 186 4.78 -2.34 18.70
N ASP A 187 5.82 -2.21 19.51
CA ASP A 187 7.17 -2.72 19.20
C ASP A 187 7.17 -4.24 19.01
N MET A 188 6.46 -4.96 19.88
CA MET A 188 6.28 -6.41 19.76
C MET A 188 5.53 -6.78 18.47
N MET A 189 4.40 -6.12 18.19
CA MET A 189 3.63 -6.36 16.97
C MET A 189 4.43 -6.05 15.71
N ILE A 190 5.15 -4.92 15.68
CA ILE A 190 6.02 -4.52 14.57
C ILE A 190 7.11 -5.58 14.36
N SER A 191 7.73 -6.08 15.42
CA SER A 191 8.78 -7.11 15.34
C SER A 191 8.25 -8.44 14.79
N ILE A 192 7.05 -8.86 15.23
CA ILE A 192 6.37 -10.06 14.72
C ILE A 192 6.08 -9.90 13.22
N ILE A 193 5.49 -8.78 12.81
CA ILE A 193 5.14 -8.53 11.40
C ILE A 193 6.39 -8.35 10.52
N ALA A 194 7.44 -7.70 11.01
CA ALA A 194 8.71 -7.57 10.30
C ALA A 194 9.31 -8.95 10.03
N THR A 195 9.36 -9.81 11.05
CA THR A 195 9.86 -11.19 10.93
C THR A 195 9.00 -11.99 9.96
N ALA A 196 7.68 -11.93 10.09
CA ALA A 196 6.76 -12.59 9.17
C ALA A 196 6.92 -12.10 7.73
N THR A 197 7.15 -10.80 7.51
CA THR A 197 7.39 -10.21 6.18
C THR A 197 8.68 -10.76 5.57
N MET A 198 9.78 -10.77 6.34
CA MET A 198 11.07 -11.30 5.89
C MET A 198 10.97 -12.79 5.54
N THR A 199 10.32 -13.59 6.39
CA THR A 199 10.09 -15.02 6.14
C THR A 199 9.21 -15.26 4.92
N ALA A 200 8.08 -14.56 4.81
CA ALA A 200 7.17 -14.69 3.66
C ALA A 200 7.84 -14.27 2.34
N TYR A 201 8.64 -13.21 2.36
CA TYR A 201 9.40 -12.78 1.18
C TYR A 201 10.47 -13.80 0.79
N THR A 202 11.17 -14.34 1.78
CA THR A 202 12.16 -15.39 1.56
C THR A 202 11.49 -16.61 0.91
N LEU A 203 10.39 -17.11 1.47
CA LEU A 203 9.61 -18.22 0.92
C LEU A 203 9.10 -17.92 -0.50
N TYR A 204 8.67 -16.68 -0.78
CA TYR A 204 8.31 -16.25 -2.12
C TYR A 204 9.46 -16.43 -3.11
N THR A 205 10.68 -16.02 -2.75
CA THR A 205 11.85 -16.15 -3.64
C THR A 205 12.31 -17.58 -3.87
N PHE A 206 11.96 -18.52 -2.98
CA PHE A 206 12.24 -19.96 -3.11
C PHE A 206 11.16 -20.74 -3.88
N SER A 207 9.96 -20.16 -4.07
CA SER A 207 8.77 -20.91 -4.49
C SER A 207 8.74 -21.28 -5.98
N TYR A 208 9.72 -22.06 -6.44
CA TYR A 208 9.84 -22.65 -7.77
C TYR A 208 8.70 -23.66 -8.09
N HIS A 209 8.07 -24.26 -7.09
CA HIS A 209 7.19 -25.44 -7.28
C HIS A 209 5.71 -25.14 -7.54
N SER A 210 5.30 -23.88 -7.69
CA SER A 210 3.91 -23.57 -8.04
C SER A 210 3.82 -23.13 -9.51
N PRO A 211 3.14 -23.89 -10.39
CA PRO A 211 2.98 -23.55 -11.82
C PRO A 211 2.22 -22.23 -12.07
N LYS A 212 1.79 -21.55 -11.01
CA LYS A 212 1.12 -20.24 -11.03
C LYS A 212 2.03 -19.08 -10.59
N THR A 213 3.32 -19.33 -10.35
CA THR A 213 4.25 -18.29 -9.91
C THR A 213 5.06 -17.74 -11.08
N ASN A 214 4.95 -16.42 -11.30
CA ASN A 214 5.62 -15.70 -12.40
C ASN A 214 7.10 -15.38 -12.07
N ILE A 215 7.81 -16.29 -11.39
CA ILE A 215 9.24 -16.14 -11.02
C ILE A 215 10.11 -17.14 -11.78
N PRO A 216 11.40 -16.83 -12.03
CA PRO A 216 12.32 -17.75 -12.69
C PRO A 216 12.55 -19.05 -11.88
N SER A 217 12.81 -20.15 -12.59
CA SER A 217 12.97 -21.49 -12.00
C SER A 217 14.32 -21.75 -11.34
N ASP A 218 15.30 -20.88 -11.57
CA ASP A 218 16.68 -21.01 -11.11
C ASP A 218 16.94 -20.41 -9.72
N ASN A 219 15.88 -20.02 -9.01
CA ASN A 219 15.95 -19.31 -7.72
C ASN A 219 16.73 -17.98 -7.77
N SER A 220 16.97 -17.41 -8.96
CA SER A 220 17.69 -16.15 -9.12
C SER A 220 17.08 -14.99 -8.33
N MET A 221 15.77 -15.02 -8.06
CA MET A 221 15.08 -14.02 -7.24
C MET A 221 15.63 -13.93 -5.81
N MET A 222 16.32 -14.96 -5.29
CA MET A 222 16.95 -14.95 -3.97
C MET A 222 17.98 -13.81 -3.80
N VAL A 223 18.59 -13.34 -4.88
CA VAL A 223 19.53 -12.20 -4.83
C VAL A 223 18.88 -10.92 -4.28
N THR A 224 17.55 -10.85 -4.28
CA THR A 224 16.79 -9.69 -3.79
C THR A 224 16.57 -9.70 -2.27
N ILE A 225 16.82 -10.83 -1.59
CA ILE A 225 16.58 -11.00 -0.14
C ILE A 225 17.36 -9.98 0.71
N PRO A 226 18.68 -9.75 0.49
CA PRO A 226 19.45 -8.83 1.33
C PRO A 226 18.89 -7.40 1.33
N PHE A 227 18.33 -6.94 0.21
CA PHE A 227 17.72 -5.61 0.12
C PHE A 227 16.46 -5.50 0.99
N VAL A 228 15.60 -6.52 1.00
CA VAL A 228 14.39 -6.50 1.83
C VAL A 228 14.74 -6.52 3.32
N PHE A 229 15.71 -7.34 3.71
CA PHE A 229 16.20 -7.40 5.10
C PHE A 229 16.80 -6.06 5.52
N TYR A 230 17.70 -5.50 4.71
CA TYR A 230 18.28 -4.19 4.99
C TYR A 230 17.22 -3.09 5.06
N GLY A 231 16.24 -3.07 4.15
CA GLY A 231 15.16 -2.09 4.15
C GLY A 231 14.32 -2.14 5.43
N ILE A 232 13.95 -3.35 5.88
CA ILE A 232 13.21 -3.54 7.14
C ILE A 232 14.06 -3.11 8.33
N PHE A 233 15.32 -3.53 8.42
CA PHE A 233 16.20 -3.13 9.52
C PHE A 233 16.48 -1.63 9.54
N ARG A 234 16.68 -1.01 8.37
CA ARG A 234 16.89 0.44 8.26
C ARG A 234 15.64 1.19 8.71
N TYR A 235 14.46 0.74 8.30
CA TYR A 235 13.21 1.35 8.74
C TYR A 235 13.01 1.20 10.26
N LEU A 236 13.24 0.00 10.81
CA LEU A 236 13.21 -0.24 12.26
C LEU A 236 14.19 0.68 13.01
N TYR A 237 15.41 0.84 12.51
CA TYR A 237 16.38 1.76 13.08
C TYR A 237 15.87 3.20 13.11
N LEU A 238 15.24 3.68 12.03
CA LEU A 238 14.73 5.04 11.93
C LEU A 238 13.57 5.30 12.91
N ILE A 239 12.60 4.38 13.01
CA ILE A 239 11.46 4.57 13.91
C ILE A 239 11.86 4.48 15.39
N HIS A 240 12.84 3.63 15.75
CA HIS A 240 13.28 3.47 17.14
C HIS A 240 14.27 4.55 17.58
N THR A 241 15.22 4.93 16.71
CA THR A 241 16.33 5.83 17.08
C THR A 241 15.99 7.29 16.81
N LYS A 242 15.39 7.60 15.66
CA LYS A 242 15.11 8.99 15.25
C LYS A 242 13.72 9.49 15.63
N LYS A 243 12.90 8.64 16.28
CA LYS A 243 11.48 8.91 16.61
C LYS A 243 10.65 9.44 15.42
N SER A 244 11.11 9.17 14.20
CA SER A 244 10.44 9.55 12.97
C SER A 244 9.56 8.36 12.58
N GLY A 245 8.24 8.51 12.65
CA GLY A 245 7.31 7.38 12.44
C GLY A 245 5.88 7.78 12.10
N GLU A 246 5.47 9.03 12.34
CA GLU A 246 4.09 9.47 12.10
C GLU A 246 3.69 9.40 10.62
N ASN A 247 4.63 9.69 9.72
CA ASN A 247 4.45 9.62 8.27
C ASN A 247 5.47 8.65 7.66
N PRO A 248 5.09 7.38 7.42
CA PRO A 248 5.94 6.39 6.74
C PRO A 248 6.47 6.87 5.38
N GLU A 249 5.64 7.61 4.64
CA GLU A 249 5.97 8.20 3.35
C GLU A 249 7.17 9.15 3.43
N ASP A 250 7.24 10.01 4.46
CA ASP A 250 8.33 10.95 4.65
C ASP A 250 9.66 10.22 4.88
N ILE A 251 9.64 9.11 5.63
CA ILE A 251 10.83 8.30 5.90
C ILE A 251 11.34 7.65 4.60
N LEU A 252 10.42 7.09 3.80
CA LEU A 252 10.75 6.42 2.55
C LEU A 252 11.37 7.34 1.49
N ILE A 253 10.97 8.62 1.48
CA ILE A 253 11.46 9.61 0.50
C ILE A 253 12.61 10.48 1.01
N SER A 254 12.89 10.50 2.31
CA SER A 254 13.96 11.32 2.90
C SER A 254 15.22 10.55 3.27
N ASP A 255 15.11 9.26 3.60
CA ASP A 255 16.27 8.46 3.98
C ASP A 255 16.98 7.89 2.75
N VAL A 256 18.10 8.52 2.38
CA VAL A 256 18.91 8.13 1.21
C VAL A 256 19.28 6.64 1.20
N PRO A 257 19.75 6.02 2.31
CA PRO A 257 20.03 4.59 2.32
C PRO A 257 18.80 3.72 2.00
N LEU A 258 17.63 4.09 2.52
CA LEU A 258 16.38 3.37 2.23
C LEU A 258 15.96 3.54 0.76
N ILE A 259 16.09 4.74 0.19
CA ILE A 259 15.82 4.99 -1.24
C ILE A 259 16.73 4.14 -2.12
N ILE A 260 18.04 4.14 -1.86
CA ILE A 260 19.02 3.34 -2.59
C ILE A 260 18.64 1.86 -2.53
N THR A 261 18.21 1.39 -1.36
CA THR A 261 17.80 0.00 -1.17
C THR A 261 16.57 -0.36 -2.02
N VAL A 262 15.53 0.47 -2.00
CA VAL A 262 14.31 0.25 -2.77
C VAL A 262 14.60 0.28 -4.28
N VAL A 263 15.39 1.25 -4.74
CA VAL A 263 15.78 1.36 -6.15
C VAL A 263 16.62 0.16 -6.58
N SER A 264 17.62 -0.22 -5.78
CA SER A 264 18.48 -1.38 -6.07
C SER A 264 17.68 -2.68 -6.10
N TRP A 265 16.73 -2.84 -5.17
CA TRP A 265 15.79 -3.96 -5.16
C TRP A 265 14.93 -4.00 -6.43
N LEU A 266 14.32 -2.87 -6.82
CA LEU A 266 13.49 -2.78 -8.03
C LEU A 266 14.28 -3.12 -9.29
N LEU A 267 15.49 -2.58 -9.44
CA LEU A 267 16.36 -2.85 -10.57
C LEU A 267 16.74 -4.33 -10.62
N THR A 268 17.19 -4.88 -9.49
CA THR A 268 17.63 -6.28 -9.42
C THR A 268 16.47 -7.24 -9.70
N ALA A 269 15.31 -7.04 -9.07
CA ALA A 269 14.12 -7.86 -9.29
C ALA A 269 13.64 -7.78 -10.75
N SER A 270 13.62 -6.58 -11.33
CA SER A 270 13.21 -6.40 -12.74
C SER A 270 14.17 -7.07 -13.70
N THR A 271 15.48 -6.93 -13.51
CA THR A 271 16.50 -7.58 -14.33
C THR A 271 16.38 -9.10 -14.25
N VAL A 272 16.23 -9.66 -13.05
CA VAL A 272 16.04 -11.09 -12.85
C VAL A 272 14.79 -11.60 -13.56
N LEU A 273 13.66 -10.91 -13.41
CA LEU A 273 12.39 -11.28 -14.05
C LEU A 273 12.43 -11.19 -15.58
N ILE A 274 13.14 -10.19 -16.13
CA ILE A 274 13.30 -10.03 -17.58
C ILE A 274 14.24 -11.11 -18.12
N TRP A 275 15.39 -11.31 -17.48
CA TRP A 275 16.39 -12.29 -17.91
C TRP A 275 15.84 -13.72 -17.86
N GLY A 276 15.12 -14.07 -16.79
CA GLY A 276 14.45 -15.36 -16.67
C GLY A 276 13.37 -15.59 -17.73
N ARG A 277 12.77 -14.54 -18.32
CA ARG A 277 11.80 -14.68 -19.42
C ARG A 277 12.43 -14.73 -20.81
N LEU A 278 13.63 -14.18 -20.99
CA LEU A 278 14.33 -14.18 -22.27
C LEU A 278 15.11 -15.48 -22.53
N ASN A 279 15.46 -16.22 -21.47
CA ASN A 279 16.22 -17.47 -21.54
C ASN A 279 15.34 -18.74 -21.50
N ILE A 280 14.01 -18.60 -21.58
CA ILE A 280 13.01 -19.68 -21.73
C ILE A 280 12.45 -19.59 -23.14
#